data_AF-A0AAV2AU05-F1
#
_entry.id   AF-A0AAV2AU05-F1
#
_cell.length_a   1.000
_cell.length_b   1.000
_cell.length_c   1.000
_cell.angle_alpha   90.00
_cell.angle_beta   90.00
_cell.angle_gamma   90.00
#
_symmetry.space_group_name_H-M   'P 1'
#
loop_
_entity.id
_entity.type
_entity.pdbx_description
1 polymer ?
#
loop_
_entity_poly.entity_id
_entity_poly.type
_entity_poly.pdbx_seq_one_letter_code
_entity_poly.pdbx_strand_id
1 'polypeptide(L)'
;MKMFQDNYPERMKRIYHINASIYHNVLMSVIKTVMATPLLQKIQCFGQDGWKEALLRDIDADVLPAFLGGNRTDPDGNPLCKTFITHGEKIPESYYLCNYEKTIFQAPGARTLTIARRSKEEVSFKVREPDSYLEGEFELKEWDKDIKFAVLFTEKSSEESKPVEIVEKKRVDTCFGPEKVSIHCRKIGTYILLFDNTYSWMHPKELAFRARVRSPGVDENRKWT
;
A
#
# COMPACT_ATOMS: atom_id res chain seq x y z
N MET A 1 -16.68 -2.21 4.03
CA MET A 1 -17.78 -3.19 4.21
C MET A 1 -18.05 -3.51 5.66
N LYS A 2 -17.07 -4.00 6.44
CA LYS A 2 -17.25 -4.29 7.87
C LYS A 2 -17.83 -3.13 8.68
N MET A 3 -17.29 -1.91 8.51
CA MET A 3 -17.83 -0.69 9.12
C MET A 3 -19.32 -0.43 8.79
N PHE A 4 -19.79 -0.73 7.58
CA PHE A 4 -21.21 -0.57 7.23
C PHE A 4 -22.08 -1.69 7.78
N GLN A 5 -21.57 -2.93 7.82
CA GLN A 5 -22.31 -4.08 8.34
C GLN A 5 -22.48 -3.99 9.86
N ASP A 6 -21.43 -3.56 10.57
CA ASP A 6 -21.41 -3.50 12.02
C ASP A 6 -22.24 -2.30 12.55
N ASN A 7 -22.24 -1.17 11.83
CA ASN A 7 -22.92 0.05 12.29
C ASN A 7 -24.32 0.28 11.67
N TYR A 8 -24.63 -0.36 10.54
CA TYR A 8 -25.91 -0.21 9.83
C TYR A 8 -26.47 -1.57 9.37
N PRO A 9 -26.73 -2.50 10.30
CA PRO A 9 -27.35 -3.77 9.94
C PRO A 9 -28.69 -3.52 9.24
N GLU A 10 -29.01 -4.36 8.26
CA GLU A 10 -30.29 -4.41 7.53
C GLU A 10 -30.67 -3.22 6.61
N ARG A 11 -29.89 -2.13 6.54
CA ARG A 11 -30.20 -1.00 5.63
C ARG A 11 -30.16 -1.35 4.14
N MET A 12 -29.44 -2.39 3.75
CA MET A 12 -29.32 -2.80 2.34
C MET A 12 -30.49 -3.71 1.95
N LYS A 13 -31.31 -3.29 0.99
CA LYS A 13 -32.45 -4.07 0.45
C LYS A 13 -32.00 -5.05 -0.64
N ARG A 14 -31.31 -4.57 -1.68
CA ARG A 14 -30.78 -5.34 -2.83
C ARG A 14 -29.49 -4.72 -3.35
N ILE A 15 -28.61 -5.54 -3.91
CA ILE A 15 -27.37 -5.12 -4.57
C ILE A 15 -27.34 -5.74 -5.97
N TYR A 16 -27.24 -4.92 -7.02
CA TYR A 16 -27.13 -5.38 -8.40
C TYR A 16 -25.69 -5.23 -8.86
N HIS A 17 -25.06 -6.35 -9.21
CA HIS A 17 -23.79 -6.35 -9.93
C HIS A 17 -24.11 -6.55 -11.42
N ILE A 18 -24.13 -5.45 -12.15
CA ILE A 18 -24.46 -5.43 -13.59
C ILE A 18 -23.19 -5.46 -14.45
N ASN A 19 -23.31 -5.96 -15.67
CA ASN A 19 -22.19 -6.06 -16.61
C ASN A 19 -20.95 -6.77 -16.02
N ALA A 20 -21.20 -7.83 -15.24
CA ALA A 20 -20.13 -8.59 -14.61
C ALA A 20 -19.26 -9.30 -15.65
N SER A 21 -17.95 -9.05 -15.62
CA SER A 21 -16.98 -9.69 -16.51
C SER A 21 -16.69 -11.14 -16.11
N ILE A 22 -15.92 -11.86 -16.94
CA ILE A 22 -15.45 -13.23 -16.64
C ILE A 22 -14.68 -13.34 -15.31
N TYR A 23 -14.15 -12.23 -14.79
CA TYR A 23 -13.46 -12.17 -13.50
C TYR A 23 -14.42 -12.14 -12.28
N HIS A 24 -15.73 -12.18 -12.51
CA HIS A 24 -16.74 -12.16 -11.46
C HIS A 24 -16.53 -13.22 -10.37
N ASN A 25 -16.17 -14.44 -10.76
CA ASN A 25 -15.97 -15.55 -9.81
C ASN A 25 -14.83 -15.26 -8.82
N VAL A 26 -13.77 -14.58 -9.28
CA VAL A 26 -12.66 -14.15 -8.43
C VAL A 26 -13.14 -13.08 -7.46
N LEU A 27 -13.86 -12.06 -7.97
CA LEU A 27 -14.40 -10.99 -7.13
C LEU A 27 -15.37 -11.53 -6.06
N MET A 28 -16.25 -12.47 -6.42
CA MET A 28 -17.20 -13.07 -5.49
C MET A 28 -16.53 -13.93 -4.42
N SER A 29 -15.42 -14.60 -4.75
CA SER A 29 -14.62 -15.34 -3.75
C SER A 29 -14.07 -14.40 -2.67
N VAL A 30 -13.57 -13.22 -3.06
CA VAL A 30 -13.09 -12.18 -2.13
C VAL A 30 -14.24 -11.55 -1.35
N ILE A 31 -15.37 -11.30 -1.99
CA ILE A 31 -16.56 -10.74 -1.34
C ILE A 31 -17.08 -11.67 -0.24
N LYS A 32 -17.13 -12.99 -0.49
CA LYS A 32 -17.62 -13.99 0.46
C LYS A 32 -16.80 -14.05 1.75
N THR A 33 -15.50 -13.76 1.71
CA THR A 33 -14.65 -13.78 2.91
C THR A 33 -14.83 -12.53 3.78
N VAL A 34 -15.41 -11.45 3.23
CA VAL A 34 -15.52 -10.14 3.90
C VAL A 34 -16.97 -9.77 4.24
N MET A 35 -17.97 -10.40 3.62
CA MET A 35 -19.38 -10.09 3.85
C MET A 35 -20.12 -11.15 4.67
N ALA A 36 -21.01 -10.69 5.55
CA ALA A 36 -21.95 -11.56 6.25
C ALA A 36 -22.93 -12.27 5.29
N THR A 37 -23.27 -13.52 5.60
CA THR A 37 -24.17 -14.39 4.81
C THR A 37 -25.51 -13.74 4.41
N PRO A 38 -26.20 -12.99 5.29
CA PRO A 38 -27.47 -12.34 4.91
C PRO A 38 -27.32 -11.26 3.84
N LEU A 39 -26.14 -10.63 3.74
CA LEU A 39 -25.87 -9.63 2.71
C LEU A 39 -25.58 -10.28 1.36
N LEU A 40 -24.88 -11.41 1.36
CA LEU A 40 -24.58 -12.18 0.15
C LEU A 40 -25.86 -12.64 -0.56
N GLN A 41 -26.89 -13.01 0.19
CA GLN A 41 -28.19 -13.42 -0.36
C GLN A 41 -28.93 -12.27 -1.07
N LYS A 42 -28.55 -11.01 -0.83
CA LYS A 42 -29.16 -9.82 -1.44
C LYS A 42 -28.46 -9.37 -2.73
N ILE A 43 -27.37 -10.04 -3.11
CA ILE A 43 -26.59 -9.73 -4.31
C ILE A 43 -27.18 -10.49 -5.49
N GLN A 44 -27.53 -9.77 -6.55
CA GLN A 44 -27.91 -10.33 -7.84
C GLN A 44 -26.87 -9.95 -8.89
N CYS A 45 -26.37 -10.95 -9.60
CA CYS A 45 -25.28 -10.81 -10.54
C CYS A 45 -25.79 -11.03 -11.95
N PHE A 46 -25.46 -10.11 -12.84
CA PHE A 46 -25.88 -10.14 -14.23
C PHE A 46 -24.69 -9.94 -15.15
N GLY A 47 -24.69 -10.66 -16.27
CA GLY A 47 -23.74 -10.45 -17.36
C GLY A 47 -24.12 -9.24 -18.20
N GLN A 48 -24.04 -9.37 -19.52
CA GLN A 48 -24.37 -8.30 -20.45
C GLN A 48 -25.88 -8.01 -20.53
N ASP A 49 -26.72 -9.03 -20.29
CA ASP A 49 -28.18 -8.97 -20.46
C ASP A 49 -28.95 -9.21 -19.15
N GLY A 50 -30.25 -8.91 -19.16
CA GLY A 50 -31.21 -9.23 -18.08
C GLY A 50 -31.18 -8.30 -16.87
N TRP A 51 -30.16 -7.44 -16.75
CA TRP A 51 -30.00 -6.54 -15.62
C TRP A 51 -30.94 -5.34 -15.66
N LYS A 52 -31.30 -4.84 -16.85
CA LYS A 52 -32.20 -3.69 -16.99
C LYS A 52 -33.61 -4.04 -16.48
N GLU A 53 -34.11 -5.20 -16.87
CA GLU A 53 -35.41 -5.73 -16.46
C GLU A 53 -35.44 -6.02 -14.96
N ALA A 54 -34.32 -6.49 -14.41
CA ALA A 54 -34.18 -6.72 -12.97
C ALA A 54 -34.18 -5.41 -12.17
N LEU A 55 -33.53 -4.35 -12.67
CA LEU A 55 -33.56 -3.02 -12.05
C LEU A 55 -34.98 -2.44 -12.09
N LEU A 56 -35.64 -2.45 -13.26
CA LEU A 56 -36.98 -1.90 -13.45
C LEU A 56 -38.07 -2.63 -12.64
N ARG A 57 -37.82 -3.87 -12.22
CA ARG A 57 -38.71 -4.60 -11.31
C ARG A 57 -38.77 -3.99 -9.92
N ASP A 58 -37.66 -3.41 -9.47
CA ASP A 58 -37.48 -2.94 -8.10
C ASP A 58 -37.37 -1.41 -8.00
N ILE A 59 -37.14 -0.71 -9.13
CA ILE A 59 -36.93 0.73 -9.24
C ILE A 59 -37.80 1.27 -10.38
N ASP A 60 -38.57 2.31 -10.11
CA ASP A 60 -39.39 2.98 -11.12
C ASP A 60 -38.52 3.56 -12.27
N ALA A 61 -39.00 3.41 -13.51
CA ALA A 61 -38.29 3.88 -14.70
C ALA A 61 -38.00 5.38 -14.65
N ASP A 62 -38.92 6.20 -14.11
CA ASP A 62 -38.80 7.66 -14.11
C ASP A 62 -37.77 8.18 -13.09
N VAL A 63 -37.36 7.35 -12.13
CA VAL A 63 -36.29 7.67 -11.17
C VAL A 63 -34.97 6.97 -11.48
N LEU A 64 -34.98 5.95 -12.34
CA LEU A 64 -33.78 5.21 -12.74
C LEU A 64 -33.06 5.95 -13.89
N PRO A 65 -31.74 6.23 -13.78
CA PRO A 65 -30.97 6.85 -14.85
C PRO A 65 -31.09 6.10 -16.18
N ALA A 66 -31.17 6.84 -17.28
CA ALA A 66 -31.34 6.28 -18.63
C ALA A 66 -30.18 5.35 -19.03
N PHE A 67 -28.95 5.64 -18.61
CA PHE A 67 -27.81 4.74 -18.84
C PHE A 67 -27.93 3.38 -18.12
N LEU A 68 -28.79 3.29 -17.10
CA LEU A 68 -29.13 2.06 -16.39
C LEU A 68 -30.44 1.41 -16.88
N GLY A 69 -31.01 1.90 -17.98
CA GLY A 69 -32.22 1.35 -18.57
C GLY A 69 -33.54 1.99 -18.12
N GLY A 70 -33.50 3.10 -17.36
CA GLY A 70 -34.69 3.90 -17.04
C GLY A 70 -34.93 5.07 -17.98
N ASN A 71 -35.67 6.07 -17.51
CA ASN A 71 -36.04 7.28 -18.24
C ASN A 71 -35.39 8.56 -17.68
N ARG A 72 -34.80 8.49 -16.48
CA ARG A 72 -34.28 9.69 -15.81
C ARG A 72 -33.04 10.22 -16.53
N THR A 73 -33.05 11.52 -16.80
CA THR A 73 -31.92 12.28 -17.32
C THR A 73 -31.68 13.52 -16.45
N ASP A 74 -30.54 14.17 -16.64
CA ASP A 74 -30.32 15.51 -16.09
C ASP A 74 -31.25 16.55 -16.77
N PRO A 75 -31.40 17.77 -16.21
CA PRO A 75 -32.22 18.83 -16.83
C PRO A 75 -31.82 19.20 -18.27
N ASP A 76 -30.56 18.96 -18.65
CA ASP A 76 -30.01 19.15 -20.00
C ASP A 76 -30.23 17.94 -20.93
N GLY A 77 -30.91 16.89 -20.45
CA GLY A 77 -31.15 15.64 -21.17
C GLY A 77 -30.02 14.61 -21.05
N ASN A 78 -28.98 14.84 -20.25
CA ASN A 78 -27.85 13.91 -20.15
C ASN A 78 -28.29 12.57 -19.52
N PRO A 79 -28.14 11.43 -20.24
CA PRO A 79 -28.58 10.12 -19.75
C PRO A 79 -27.71 9.60 -18.61
N LEU A 80 -26.51 10.14 -18.41
CA LEU A 80 -25.57 9.75 -17.36
C LEU A 80 -25.91 10.35 -16.00
N CYS A 81 -26.83 11.31 -15.92
CA CYS A 81 -27.26 11.88 -14.64
C CYS A 81 -26.06 12.47 -13.83
N LYS A 82 -25.15 13.20 -14.49
CA LYS A 82 -23.92 13.75 -13.91
C LYS A 82 -24.17 14.77 -12.80
N THR A 83 -25.36 15.35 -12.71
CA THR A 83 -25.69 16.30 -11.64
C THR A 83 -25.74 15.66 -10.25
N PHE A 84 -25.98 14.34 -10.15
CA PHE A 84 -26.04 13.62 -8.88
C PHE A 84 -25.25 12.30 -8.85
N ILE A 85 -24.77 11.81 -10.01
CA ILE A 85 -23.89 10.64 -10.10
C ILE A 85 -22.51 11.10 -10.53
N THR A 86 -21.53 10.92 -9.66
CA THR A 86 -20.12 11.11 -10.01
C THR A 86 -19.61 9.91 -10.79
N HIS A 87 -19.31 10.11 -12.07
CA HIS A 87 -18.64 9.11 -12.90
C HIS A 87 -17.13 9.23 -12.69
N GLY A 88 -16.46 8.11 -12.42
CA GLY A 88 -15.02 8.12 -12.21
C GLY A 88 -14.28 8.51 -13.49
N GLU A 89 -13.40 9.50 -13.39
CA GLU A 89 -12.52 9.94 -14.47
C GLU A 89 -11.05 9.74 -14.07
N LYS A 90 -10.12 9.83 -15.04
CA LYS A 90 -8.69 9.81 -14.74
C LYS A 90 -8.39 11.00 -13.82
N ILE A 91 -7.84 10.72 -12.63
CA ILE A 91 -7.42 11.78 -11.70
C ILE A 91 -6.26 12.55 -12.35
N PRO A 92 -6.34 13.89 -12.48
CA PRO A 92 -5.23 14.67 -13.01
C PRO A 92 -3.98 14.53 -12.14
N GLU A 93 -2.81 14.43 -12.78
CA GLU A 93 -1.52 14.20 -12.09
C GLU A 93 -1.14 15.32 -11.11
N SER A 94 -1.69 16.52 -11.28
CA SER A 94 -1.53 17.63 -10.35
C SER A 94 -2.14 17.36 -8.97
N TYR A 95 -3.10 16.43 -8.86
CA TYR A 95 -3.70 16.01 -7.58
C TYR A 95 -2.98 14.85 -6.94
N TYR A 96 -1.94 14.30 -7.58
CA TYR A 96 -1.19 13.20 -7.00
C TYR A 96 -0.34 13.76 -5.86
N LEU A 97 -0.69 13.38 -4.63
CA LEU A 97 0.04 13.81 -3.43
C LEU A 97 1.49 13.33 -3.42
N CYS A 98 1.82 12.31 -4.23
CA CYS A 98 3.10 11.62 -4.25
C CYS A 98 3.82 11.84 -5.59
N ASN A 99 4.18 13.08 -5.91
CA ASN A 99 5.00 13.44 -7.08
C ASN A 99 6.49 13.58 -6.72
N TYR A 100 6.94 12.95 -5.64
CA TYR A 100 8.36 12.94 -5.29
C TYR A 100 9.15 12.11 -6.29
N GLU A 101 10.07 12.77 -6.99
CA GLU A 101 11.04 12.11 -7.87
C GLU A 101 11.98 11.24 -7.04
N LYS A 102 12.06 9.95 -7.38
CA LYS A 102 12.88 8.97 -6.67
C LYS A 102 14.37 9.22 -6.91
N THR A 103 15.01 9.95 -6.00
CA THR A 103 16.40 10.42 -6.17
C THR A 103 17.46 9.41 -5.72
N ILE A 104 17.15 8.50 -4.79
CA ILE A 104 18.10 7.49 -4.27
C ILE A 104 18.37 6.40 -5.31
N PHE A 105 17.40 6.01 -6.14
CA PHE A 105 17.60 5.06 -7.25
C PHE A 105 18.67 5.55 -8.24
N GLN A 106 18.88 6.86 -8.34
CA GLN A 106 19.89 7.49 -9.21
C GLN A 106 21.12 7.96 -8.44
N ALA A 107 21.14 7.83 -7.11
CA ALA A 107 22.20 8.39 -6.28
C ALA A 107 23.49 7.58 -6.36
N PRO A 108 24.67 8.23 -6.38
CA PRO A 108 25.95 7.55 -6.28
C PRO A 108 26.04 6.67 -5.02
N GLY A 109 26.55 5.45 -5.17
CA GLY A 109 26.71 4.50 -4.07
C GLY A 109 25.42 3.84 -3.57
N ALA A 110 24.26 4.16 -4.17
CA ALA A 110 23.02 3.46 -3.87
C ALA A 110 23.03 2.03 -4.39
N ARG A 111 22.37 1.14 -3.64
CA ARG A 111 22.18 -0.27 -3.97
C ARG A 111 20.70 -0.57 -4.04
N THR A 112 20.31 -1.39 -5.00
CA THR A 112 18.93 -1.86 -5.14
C THR A 112 18.77 -3.22 -4.46
N LEU A 113 17.68 -3.38 -3.72
CA LEU A 113 17.26 -4.64 -3.11
C LEU A 113 15.87 -5.01 -3.60
N THR A 114 15.70 -6.29 -3.94
CA THR A 114 14.40 -6.87 -4.28
C THR A 114 14.02 -7.88 -3.20
N ILE A 115 13.03 -7.53 -2.38
CA ILE A 115 12.55 -8.33 -1.27
C ILE A 115 11.35 -9.15 -1.75
N ALA A 116 11.56 -10.47 -1.87
CA ALA A 116 10.51 -11.38 -2.29
C ALA A 116 9.28 -11.30 -1.38
N ARG A 117 8.11 -11.66 -1.92
CA ARG A 117 6.88 -11.81 -1.12
C ARG A 117 7.12 -12.82 0.01
N ARG A 118 6.50 -12.60 1.17
CA ARG A 118 6.66 -13.47 2.34
C ARG A 118 8.12 -13.62 2.83
N SER A 119 9.02 -12.71 2.45
CA SER A 119 10.43 -12.73 2.81
C SER A 119 10.86 -11.47 3.57
N LYS A 120 12.10 -11.48 4.04
CA LYS A 120 12.81 -10.36 4.66
C LYS A 120 14.26 -10.32 4.14
N GLU A 121 14.83 -9.13 4.08
CA GLU A 121 16.25 -8.91 3.76
C GLU A 121 16.93 -8.14 4.89
N GLU A 122 18.18 -8.50 5.16
CA GLU A 122 18.99 -7.96 6.26
C GLU A 122 20.29 -7.37 5.69
N VAL A 123 20.53 -6.08 5.95
CA VAL A 123 21.77 -5.41 5.57
C VAL A 123 22.59 -5.09 6.81
N SER A 124 23.71 -5.78 6.95
CA SER A 124 24.54 -5.76 8.16
C SER A 124 25.74 -4.82 8.07
N PHE A 125 25.93 -4.02 9.11
CA PHE A 125 27.01 -3.04 9.27
C PHE A 125 27.81 -3.35 10.53
N LYS A 126 29.09 -3.69 10.36
CA LYS A 126 30.01 -3.95 11.48
C LYS A 126 30.58 -2.63 12.00
N VAL A 127 30.20 -2.25 13.21
CA VAL A 127 30.73 -1.09 13.92
C VAL A 127 31.91 -1.53 14.78
N ARG A 128 33.08 -0.92 14.56
CA ARG A 128 34.33 -1.28 15.24
C ARG A 128 34.73 -0.31 16.35
N GLU A 129 34.20 0.91 16.31
CA GLU A 129 34.47 1.97 17.26
C GLU A 129 33.17 2.37 17.96
N PRO A 130 33.15 2.47 19.30
CA PRO A 130 31.98 2.99 20.01
C PRO A 130 31.76 4.46 19.62
N ASP A 131 30.53 4.93 19.81
CA ASP A 131 30.11 6.29 19.48
C ASP A 131 30.21 6.66 17.99
N SER A 132 30.24 5.63 17.13
CA SER A 132 30.01 5.78 15.69
C SER A 132 28.55 6.12 15.38
N TYR A 133 28.28 6.52 14.14
CA TYR A 133 26.92 6.74 13.63
C TYR A 133 26.64 5.83 12.44
N LEU A 134 25.55 5.06 12.48
CA LEU A 134 25.00 4.40 11.29
C LEU A 134 23.99 5.35 10.65
N GLU A 135 24.35 5.87 9.49
CA GLU A 135 23.52 6.76 8.68
C GLU A 135 23.06 6.00 7.44
N GLY A 136 21.78 6.10 7.12
CA GLY A 136 21.24 5.50 5.92
C GLY A 136 20.00 6.21 5.44
N GLU A 137 19.67 5.99 4.19
CA GLU A 137 18.38 6.37 3.64
C GLU A 137 17.95 5.38 2.57
N PHE A 138 16.65 5.20 2.43
CA PHE A 138 16.08 4.31 1.44
C PHE A 138 14.77 4.85 0.87
N GLU A 139 14.46 4.41 -0.34
CA GLU A 139 13.17 4.69 -0.97
C GLU A 139 12.66 3.46 -1.71
N LEU A 140 11.34 3.26 -1.64
CA LEU A 140 10.61 2.26 -2.40
C LEU A 140 10.41 2.72 -3.83
N LYS A 141 10.40 1.76 -4.76
CA LYS A 141 10.03 1.96 -6.16
C LYS A 141 8.62 2.55 -6.26
N GLU A 142 8.35 3.30 -7.32
CA GLU A 142 7.13 4.12 -7.51
C GLU A 142 5.82 3.40 -7.18
N TRP A 143 5.69 2.12 -7.53
CA TRP A 143 4.46 1.34 -7.36
C TRP A 143 4.40 0.56 -6.04
N ASP A 144 5.50 0.55 -5.27
CA ASP A 144 5.57 -0.12 -3.97
C ASP A 144 5.08 0.80 -2.86
N LYS A 145 4.06 0.33 -2.13
CA LYS A 145 3.31 1.16 -1.18
C LYS A 145 4.06 1.42 0.12
N ASP A 146 4.62 0.36 0.72
CA ASP A 146 5.19 0.41 2.06
C ASP A 146 6.11 -0.79 2.29
N ILE A 147 6.94 -0.75 3.33
CA ILE A 147 7.76 -1.88 3.81
C ILE A 147 7.78 -1.84 5.34
N LYS A 148 7.87 -3.00 6.00
CA LYS A 148 8.18 -3.00 7.43
C LYS A 148 9.69 -2.82 7.58
N PHE A 149 10.09 -1.78 8.30
CA PHE A 149 11.49 -1.45 8.54
C PHE A 149 11.79 -1.50 10.04
N ALA A 150 12.94 -2.06 10.41
CA ALA A 150 13.46 -2.08 11.77
C ALA A 150 14.99 -2.00 11.75
N VAL A 151 15.59 -1.64 12.88
CA VAL A 151 17.03 -1.75 13.09
C VAL A 151 17.28 -2.71 14.24
N LEU A 152 18.11 -3.72 13.99
CA LEU A 152 18.52 -4.71 14.98
C LEU A 152 19.99 -4.51 15.35
N PHE A 153 20.37 -4.99 16.52
CA PHE A 153 21.73 -4.96 17.03
C PHE A 153 22.14 -6.33 17.59
N THR A 154 23.35 -6.76 17.24
CA THR A 154 24.01 -7.94 17.80
C THR A 154 25.37 -7.56 18.33
N GLU A 155 25.63 -7.84 19.61
CA GLU A 155 26.90 -7.52 20.26
C GLU A 155 28.02 -8.48 19.85
N LYS A 156 29.24 -7.96 19.65
CA LYS A 156 30.38 -8.73 19.12
C LYS A 156 30.79 -9.93 20.01
N SER A 157 30.53 -9.86 21.32
CA SER A 157 30.89 -10.92 22.26
C SER A 157 29.97 -12.14 22.23
N SER A 158 28.86 -12.08 21.49
CA SER A 158 27.87 -13.15 21.44
C SER A 158 27.36 -13.36 20.02
N GLU A 159 28.20 -13.90 19.14
CA GLU A 159 27.82 -14.27 17.77
C GLU A 159 26.65 -15.28 17.71
N GLU A 160 26.26 -15.89 18.85
CA GLU A 160 25.07 -16.75 19.02
C GLU A 160 23.84 -16.05 19.66
N SER A 161 23.95 -14.77 20.06
CA SER A 161 22.83 -14.05 20.67
C SER A 161 21.81 -13.57 19.64
N LYS A 162 20.53 -13.72 19.98
CA LYS A 162 19.42 -13.21 19.15
C LYS A 162 19.56 -11.69 18.97
N PRO A 163 19.41 -11.18 17.73
CA PRO A 163 19.43 -9.73 17.48
C PRO A 163 18.38 -9.01 18.33
N VAL A 164 18.77 -7.91 18.95
CA VAL A 164 17.87 -7.05 19.75
C VAL A 164 17.36 -5.92 18.86
N GLU A 165 16.07 -5.69 18.86
CA GLU A 165 15.44 -4.58 18.13
C GLU A 165 15.74 -3.27 18.85
N ILE A 166 16.44 -2.36 18.19
CA ILE A 166 16.78 -1.02 18.71
C ILE A 166 15.91 0.08 18.10
N VAL A 167 15.40 -0.16 16.89
CA VAL A 167 14.34 0.66 16.26
C VAL A 167 13.16 -0.24 16.04
N GLU A 168 12.03 0.13 16.65
CA GLU A 168 10.78 -0.61 16.57
C GLU A 168 10.37 -0.87 15.12
N LYS A 169 9.97 -2.10 14.82
CA LYS A 169 9.50 -2.49 13.48
C LYS A 169 8.22 -1.75 13.12
N LYS A 170 8.32 -0.82 12.19
CA LYS A 170 7.19 -0.01 11.71
C LYS A 170 6.99 -0.13 10.22
N ARG A 171 5.75 0.06 9.80
CA ARG A 171 5.38 0.11 8.40
C ARG A 171 5.67 1.53 7.90
N VAL A 172 6.56 1.63 6.92
CA VAL A 172 7.06 2.89 6.36
C VAL A 172 6.68 2.96 4.89
N ASP A 173 6.13 4.09 4.48
CA ASP A 173 6.03 4.48 3.07
C ASP A 173 7.04 5.57 2.76
N THR A 174 7.51 5.62 1.51
CA THR A 174 8.49 6.62 1.07
C THR A 174 7.90 7.45 -0.07
N CYS A 175 6.60 7.75 0.02
CA CYS A 175 5.87 8.38 -1.06
C CYS A 175 6.07 9.91 -1.12
N PHE A 176 6.46 10.52 0.00
CA PHE A 176 6.79 11.94 0.13
C PHE A 176 8.29 12.25 0.16
N GLY A 177 9.14 11.21 0.10
CA GLY A 177 10.59 11.35 0.21
C GLY A 177 11.25 10.05 0.67
N PRO A 178 12.59 10.02 0.73
CA PRO A 178 13.32 8.87 1.24
C PRO A 178 13.20 8.83 2.76
N GLU A 179 13.08 7.63 3.32
CA GLU A 179 13.16 7.43 4.75
C GLU A 179 14.63 7.54 5.18
N LYS A 180 14.92 8.36 6.19
CA LYS A 180 16.27 8.58 6.70
C LYS A 180 16.41 7.94 8.08
N VAL A 181 17.51 7.21 8.26
CA VAL A 181 17.87 6.57 9.52
C VAL A 181 19.23 7.10 9.99
N SER A 182 19.31 7.51 11.25
CA SER A 182 20.58 7.86 11.91
C SER A 182 20.57 7.27 13.32
N ILE A 183 21.50 6.35 13.57
CA ILE A 183 21.61 5.61 14.82
C ILE A 183 22.95 5.94 15.47
N HIS A 184 22.92 6.44 16.70
CA HIS A 184 24.11 6.58 17.54
C HIS A 184 24.54 5.21 18.06
N CYS A 185 25.59 4.65 17.47
CA CYS A 185 26.12 3.33 17.77
C CYS A 185 27.02 3.37 19.02
N ARG A 186 26.40 3.42 20.20
CA ARG A 186 27.11 3.43 21.50
C ARG A 186 27.96 2.18 21.78
N LYS A 187 27.64 1.06 21.14
CA LYS A 187 28.28 -0.24 21.37
C LYS A 187 28.93 -0.78 20.10
N ILE A 188 30.04 -1.49 20.27
CA ILE A 188 30.70 -2.25 19.21
C ILE A 188 29.85 -3.51 18.91
N GLY A 189 29.55 -3.75 17.65
CA GLY A 189 28.74 -4.88 17.24
C GLY A 189 28.28 -4.78 15.80
N THR A 190 27.30 -5.60 15.44
CA THR A 190 26.67 -5.58 14.12
C THR A 190 25.31 -4.92 14.22
N TYR A 191 25.12 -3.84 13.48
CA TYR A 191 23.84 -3.17 13.30
C TYR A 191 23.22 -3.65 11.99
N ILE A 192 21.94 -4.00 12.01
CA ILE A 192 21.26 -4.64 10.88
C ILE A 192 20.05 -3.79 10.49
N LEU A 193 20.02 -3.32 9.25
CA LEU A 193 18.82 -2.75 8.64
C LEU A 193 17.95 -3.90 8.16
N LEU A 194 16.79 -4.08 8.79
CA LEU A 194 15.84 -5.14 8.46
C LEU A 194 14.71 -4.59 7.60
N PHE A 195 14.58 -5.12 6.38
CA PHE A 195 13.44 -4.86 5.49
C PHE A 195 12.55 -6.09 5.40
N ASP A 196 11.31 -5.97 5.85
CA ASP A 196 10.40 -7.09 6.06
C ASP A 196 9.15 -6.96 5.14
N ASN A 197 9.03 -7.89 4.20
CA ASN A 197 7.91 -8.02 3.26
C ASN A 197 7.06 -9.28 3.57
N THR A 198 7.14 -9.81 4.79
CA THR A 198 6.49 -11.07 5.17
C THR A 198 4.96 -11.00 5.07
N TYR A 199 4.38 -9.82 5.22
CA TYR A 199 2.94 -9.57 5.14
C TYR A 199 2.40 -9.50 3.71
N SER A 200 3.26 -9.35 2.70
CA SER A 200 2.78 -9.23 1.31
C SER A 200 2.48 -10.57 0.70
N TRP A 201 1.24 -10.74 0.25
CA TRP A 201 0.79 -11.98 -0.36
C TRP A 201 1.11 -12.07 -1.85
N MET A 202 1.03 -10.96 -2.58
CA MET A 202 1.04 -10.97 -4.05
C MET A 202 2.34 -10.45 -4.67
N HIS A 203 2.94 -9.39 -4.13
CA HIS A 203 4.02 -8.66 -4.81
C HIS A 203 5.34 -8.65 -4.03
N PRO A 204 6.49 -8.85 -4.70
CA PRO A 204 7.79 -8.47 -4.16
C PRO A 204 7.88 -6.94 -4.00
N LYS A 205 8.91 -6.46 -3.31
CA LYS A 205 9.19 -5.02 -3.16
C LYS A 205 10.59 -4.71 -3.63
N GLU A 206 10.73 -3.62 -4.36
CA GLU A 206 12.01 -3.12 -4.82
C GLU A 206 12.30 -1.78 -4.12
N LEU A 207 13.49 -1.66 -3.55
CA LEU A 207 13.93 -0.43 -2.91
C LEU A 207 15.37 -0.11 -3.28
N ALA A 208 15.69 1.16 -3.34
CA ALA A 208 17.07 1.64 -3.37
C ALA A 208 17.44 2.15 -1.98
N PHE A 209 18.65 1.83 -1.53
CA PHE A 209 19.17 2.32 -0.26
C PHE A 209 20.66 2.68 -0.37
N ARG A 210 21.08 3.61 0.47
CA ARG A 210 22.50 3.85 0.76
C ARG A 210 22.68 4.01 2.26
N ALA A 211 23.72 3.40 2.79
CA ALA A 211 24.02 3.48 4.21
C ALA A 211 25.51 3.35 4.47
N ARG A 212 25.99 4.01 5.52
CA ARG A 212 27.40 4.07 5.92
C ARG A 212 27.53 4.14 7.44
N VAL A 213 28.66 3.65 7.95
CA VAL A 213 29.07 3.87 9.33
C VAL A 213 30.08 5.01 9.34
N ARG A 214 29.82 6.04 10.14
CA ARG A 214 30.70 7.18 10.39
C ARG A 214 31.38 7.03 11.74
N SER A 215 32.71 7.04 11.75
CA SER A 215 33.51 7.04 12.98
C SER A 215 33.29 8.31 13.82
N PRO A 216 33.45 8.24 15.15
CA PRO A 216 33.38 9.41 16.02
C PRO A 216 34.40 10.49 15.60
N GLY A 217 33.96 11.75 15.54
CA GLY A 217 34.83 12.90 15.24
C GLY A 217 34.98 13.27 13.76
N VAL A 218 34.32 12.56 12.83
CA VAL A 218 34.25 12.97 11.41
C VAL A 218 33.06 13.91 11.19
N ASP A 219 33.32 15.07 10.59
CA ASP A 219 32.39 16.19 10.42
C ASP A 219 31.11 15.84 9.62
N GLU A 220 29.95 16.41 10.01
CA GLU A 220 28.62 16.11 9.43
C GLU A 220 28.48 16.52 7.95
N ASN A 221 29.29 17.46 7.49
CA ASN A 221 29.19 18.06 6.15
C ASN A 221 29.80 17.23 5.00
N ARG A 222 30.30 16.01 5.26
CA ARG A 222 30.85 15.16 4.20
C ARG A 222 29.72 14.52 3.39
N LYS A 223 29.40 15.15 2.26
CA LYS A 223 28.43 14.66 1.26
C LYS A 223 28.70 13.18 0.93
N TRP A 224 27.63 12.44 0.63
CA TRP A 224 27.70 11.09 0.08
C TRP A 224 28.56 11.11 -1.19
N THR A 225 29.82 10.71 -1.09
CA THR A 225 30.73 10.51 -2.23
C THR A 225 30.51 9.15 -2.85
#